data_AF-A0A8H5HG07-F1
#
_entry.id   AF-A0A8H5HG07-F1
#
_cell.length_a   1.000
_cell.length_b   1.000
_cell.length_c   1.000
_cell.angle_alpha   90.00
_cell.angle_beta   90.00
_cell.angle_gamma   90.00
#
_symmetry.space_group_name_H-M   'P 1'
#
loop_
_entity.id
_entity.type
_entity.pdbx_description
1 polymer ?
#
loop_
_entity_poly.entity_id
_entity_poly.type
_entity_poly.pdbx_seq_one_letter_code
_entity_poly.pdbx_strand_id
1 'polypeptide(L)'
;MSIVDALPPSLNLPPHLSAHKYFLVCTLTVAAWDTLVLSPRTWRLMKTPGWPSLKILFNFLRVFMPAEFIIVAVAFFDTKWSQASCQKFYLFEPICTAILLAATSVIHVIRIHAIYDKNRAILLTMGSLFAVQIVITAISCGFYRSVPLKVGQGCIAGPKHNWVGIYWVAPTLLYTVSFGLALMRSINSLQAKPLSPWKLMLRDGLNLYGAIFLVNLTNMIFWFVITPTGIDDTIKTIVTSMAAVLTTSMSLRIILSVRGSLAQGGAFALSAHTQTGSSRTTHVISTRSGAVPTNVSTHNAAHTYTLDDMRSKTEAEWAINDKASDTEAKPAILDSSDNEQLQRNPSVGVKITIDREIGYDSSYHAK
;
A
#
# COMPACT_ATOMS: atom_id res chain seq x y z
N MET A 1 -32.10 8.27 42.25
CA MET A 1 -31.93 7.46 41.02
C MET A 1 -31.56 8.43 39.93
N SER A 2 -30.34 8.38 39.40
CA SER A 2 -29.93 9.34 38.37
C SER A 2 -30.61 8.98 37.04
N ILE A 3 -30.82 9.95 36.15
CA ILE A 3 -31.35 9.70 34.79
C ILE A 3 -30.48 8.68 34.03
N VAL A 4 -29.19 8.57 34.39
CA VAL A 4 -28.23 7.64 33.81
C VAL A 4 -28.55 6.18 34.16
N ASP A 5 -29.14 5.93 35.33
CA ASP A 5 -29.52 4.59 35.79
C ASP A 5 -30.81 4.09 35.11
N ALA A 6 -31.59 4.99 34.51
CA ALA A 6 -32.83 4.67 33.80
C ALA A 6 -32.61 4.34 32.30
N LEU A 7 -31.40 4.56 31.77
CA LEU A 7 -31.06 4.28 30.38
C LEU A 7 -30.87 2.77 30.16
N PRO A 8 -31.28 2.24 28.99
CA PRO A 8 -31.00 0.86 28.64
C PRO A 8 -29.47 0.63 28.58
N PRO A 9 -28.98 -0.59 28.88
CA PRO A 9 -27.54 -0.89 28.91
C PRO A 9 -26.78 -0.61 27.60
N SER A 10 -27.48 -0.51 26.47
CA SER A 10 -26.93 -0.10 25.17
C SER A 10 -26.54 1.37 25.11
N LEU A 11 -27.21 2.23 25.89
CA LEU A 11 -26.95 3.68 26.00
C LEU A 11 -26.13 4.05 27.24
N ASN A 12 -26.20 3.24 28.30
CA ASN A 12 -25.37 3.39 29.49
C ASN A 12 -24.04 2.64 29.33
N LEU A 13 -23.11 3.25 28.60
CA LEU A 13 -21.79 2.69 28.32
C LEU A 13 -20.74 3.26 29.28
N PRO A 14 -19.86 2.42 29.87
CA PRO A 14 -18.70 2.90 30.61
C PRO A 14 -17.80 3.78 29.74
N PRO A 15 -17.12 4.81 30.29
CA PRO A 15 -16.29 5.74 29.52
C PRO A 15 -15.24 5.07 28.62
N HIS A 16 -14.57 4.02 29.11
CA HIS A 16 -13.58 3.27 28.34
C HIS A 16 -14.22 2.49 27.18
N LEU A 17 -15.43 1.95 27.37
CA LEU A 17 -16.16 1.23 26.34
C LEU A 17 -16.70 2.18 25.26
N SER A 18 -17.19 3.35 25.66
CA SER A 18 -17.59 4.39 24.70
C SER A 18 -16.40 4.89 23.89
N ALA A 19 -15.25 5.14 24.54
CA ALA A 19 -14.02 5.52 23.85
C ALA A 19 -13.60 4.46 22.84
N HIS A 20 -13.72 3.18 23.20
CA HIS A 20 -13.41 2.07 22.31
C HIS A 20 -14.33 2.05 21.08
N LYS A 21 -15.63 2.27 21.26
CA LYS A 21 -16.59 2.43 20.15
C LYS A 21 -16.22 3.58 19.22
N TYR A 22 -15.92 4.76 19.75
CA TYR A 22 -15.54 5.90 18.91
C TYR A 22 -14.24 5.65 18.15
N PHE A 23 -13.25 5.03 18.80
CA PHE A 23 -11.97 4.73 18.18
C PHE A 23 -12.10 3.65 17.08
N LEU A 24 -12.99 2.68 17.26
CA LEU A 24 -13.33 1.71 16.21
C LEU A 24 -14.02 2.40 15.01
N VAL A 25 -14.96 3.32 15.24
CA VAL A 25 -15.55 4.11 14.13
C VAL A 25 -14.46 4.87 13.37
N CYS A 26 -13.55 5.54 14.08
CA CYS A 26 -12.41 6.22 13.46
C CYS A 26 -11.56 5.23 12.62
N THR A 27 -11.26 4.05 13.18
CA THR A 27 -10.54 2.98 12.47
C THR A 27 -11.25 2.56 11.19
N LEU A 28 -12.57 2.37 11.23
CA LEU A 28 -13.39 2.02 10.06
C LEU A 28 -13.38 3.11 9.00
N THR A 29 -13.41 4.39 9.40
CA THR A 29 -13.32 5.51 8.44
C THR A 29 -11.97 5.53 7.73
N VAL A 30 -10.87 5.30 8.47
CA VAL A 30 -9.52 5.20 7.89
C VAL A 30 -9.42 4.00 6.95
N ALA A 31 -9.94 2.85 7.35
CA ALA A 31 -9.98 1.63 6.54
C ALA A 31 -10.79 1.82 5.25
N ALA A 32 -11.94 2.50 5.34
CA ALA A 32 -12.78 2.82 4.19
C ALA A 32 -12.08 3.81 3.24
N TRP A 33 -11.49 4.88 3.79
CA TRP A 33 -10.72 5.84 3.02
C TRP A 33 -9.56 5.19 2.27
N ASP A 34 -8.75 4.37 2.96
CA ASP A 34 -7.62 3.70 2.34
C ASP A 34 -8.07 2.67 1.29
N THR A 35 -9.19 2.00 1.57
CA THR A 35 -9.88 1.19 0.58
C THR A 35 -10.16 2.04 -0.66
N LEU A 36 -10.90 3.13 -0.56
CA LEU A 36 -11.27 3.94 -1.73
C LEU A 36 -10.05 4.50 -2.49
N VAL A 37 -9.08 5.09 -1.79
CA VAL A 37 -7.90 5.74 -2.40
C VAL A 37 -7.00 4.76 -3.16
N LEU A 38 -6.83 3.53 -2.67
CA LEU A 38 -5.97 2.54 -3.32
C LEU A 38 -6.64 1.90 -4.56
N SER A 39 -7.97 2.00 -4.70
CA SER A 39 -8.75 1.31 -5.75
C SER A 39 -8.25 1.54 -7.18
N PRO A 40 -7.94 2.79 -7.62
CA PRO A 40 -7.49 3.04 -8.99
C PRO A 40 -6.14 2.39 -9.30
N ARG A 41 -5.23 2.35 -8.32
CA ARG A 41 -3.92 1.71 -8.46
C ARG A 41 -4.05 0.19 -8.47
N THR A 42 -4.93 -0.35 -7.63
CA THR A 42 -5.28 -1.79 -7.63
C THR A 42 -5.78 -2.24 -8.99
N TRP A 43 -6.70 -1.49 -9.59
CA TRP A 43 -7.25 -1.83 -10.91
C TRP A 43 -6.16 -1.94 -11.99
N ARG A 44 -5.20 -1.00 -11.99
CA ARG A 44 -4.04 -1.08 -12.90
C ARG A 44 -3.14 -2.28 -12.61
N LEU A 45 -2.89 -2.56 -11.33
CA LEU A 45 -2.08 -3.72 -10.92
C LEU A 45 -2.74 -5.05 -11.31
N MET A 46 -4.06 -5.14 -11.21
CA MET A 46 -4.80 -6.34 -11.63
C MET A 46 -4.64 -6.62 -13.12
N LYS A 47 -4.66 -5.59 -13.96
CA LYS A 47 -4.46 -5.69 -15.43
C LYS A 47 -3.04 -6.10 -15.85
N THR A 48 -2.06 -6.01 -14.96
CA THR A 48 -0.67 -6.41 -15.28
C THR A 48 -0.58 -7.94 -15.38
N PRO A 49 0.02 -8.51 -16.44
CA PRO A 49 0.11 -9.96 -16.60
C PRO A 49 0.97 -10.61 -15.51
N GLY A 50 0.60 -11.84 -15.12
CA GLY A 50 1.26 -12.61 -14.08
C GLY A 50 0.66 -12.47 -12.68
N TRP A 51 1.00 -13.44 -11.82
CA TRP A 51 0.56 -13.56 -10.43
C TRP A 51 1.74 -13.79 -9.47
N PRO A 52 2.64 -12.81 -9.32
CA PRO A 52 3.70 -12.90 -8.33
C PRO A 52 3.11 -12.91 -6.90
N SER A 53 3.82 -13.51 -5.95
CA SER A 53 3.37 -13.67 -4.56
C SER A 53 2.90 -12.34 -3.93
N LEU A 54 3.61 -11.24 -4.18
CA LEU A 54 3.22 -9.91 -3.71
C LEU A 54 1.87 -9.42 -4.27
N LYS A 55 1.52 -9.76 -5.51
CA LYS A 55 0.22 -9.41 -6.11
C LYS A 55 -0.93 -10.20 -5.46
N ILE A 56 -0.69 -11.48 -5.16
CA ILE A 56 -1.66 -12.33 -4.45
C ILE A 56 -1.89 -11.78 -3.04
N LEU A 57 -0.81 -11.51 -2.29
CA LEU A 57 -0.91 -10.95 -0.94
C LEU A 57 -1.55 -9.56 -0.94
N PHE A 58 -1.28 -8.73 -1.94
CA PHE A 58 -1.93 -7.43 -2.10
C PHE A 58 -3.45 -7.57 -2.21
N ASN A 59 -3.93 -8.42 -3.13
CA ASN A 59 -5.36 -8.62 -3.33
C ASN A 59 -6.02 -9.30 -2.12
N PHE A 60 -5.33 -10.23 -1.47
CA PHE A 60 -5.78 -10.84 -0.23
C PHE A 60 -6.00 -9.78 0.86
N LEU A 61 -4.97 -9.02 1.22
CA LEU A 61 -5.06 -7.98 2.26
C LEU A 61 -6.12 -6.93 1.95
N ARG A 62 -6.26 -6.59 0.66
CA ARG A 62 -7.21 -5.61 0.16
C ARG A 62 -8.66 -6.01 0.39
N VAL A 63 -9.00 -7.28 0.22
CA VAL A 63 -10.37 -7.78 0.40
C VAL A 63 -10.59 -8.23 1.83
N PHE A 64 -9.60 -8.88 2.42
CA PHE A 64 -9.68 -9.46 3.75
C PHE A 64 -9.79 -8.40 4.84
N MET A 65 -9.02 -7.32 4.78
CA MET A 65 -9.07 -6.26 5.81
C MET A 65 -10.48 -5.63 5.92
N PRO A 66 -11.10 -5.10 4.84
CA PRO A 66 -12.45 -4.54 4.97
C PRO A 66 -13.48 -5.58 5.41
N ALA A 67 -13.40 -6.82 4.92
CA ALA A 67 -14.33 -7.88 5.27
C ALA A 67 -14.27 -8.22 6.77
N GLU A 68 -13.06 -8.40 7.32
CA GLU A 68 -12.84 -8.63 8.75
C GLU A 68 -13.44 -7.49 9.59
N PHE A 69 -13.07 -6.24 9.28
CA PHE A 69 -13.48 -5.10 10.08
C PHE A 69 -14.99 -4.81 9.98
N ILE A 70 -15.65 -5.12 8.86
CA ILE A 70 -17.11 -5.05 8.75
C ILE A 70 -17.77 -6.07 9.69
N ILE A 71 -17.31 -7.32 9.69
CA ILE A 71 -17.87 -8.37 10.54
C ILE A 71 -17.65 -8.03 12.02
N VAL A 72 -16.44 -7.59 12.39
CA VAL A 72 -16.13 -7.14 13.76
C VAL A 72 -17.00 -5.94 14.14
N ALA A 73 -17.18 -4.95 13.25
CA ALA A 73 -18.04 -3.81 13.52
C ALA A 73 -19.49 -4.23 13.82
N VAL A 74 -20.05 -5.16 13.04
CA VAL A 74 -21.39 -5.69 13.30
C VAL A 74 -21.46 -6.31 14.69
N ALA A 75 -20.51 -7.19 15.05
CA ALA A 75 -20.48 -7.82 16.37
C ALA A 75 -20.29 -6.79 17.52
N PHE A 76 -19.61 -5.68 17.26
CA PHE A 76 -19.30 -4.65 18.25
C PHE A 76 -20.46 -3.67 18.48
N PHE A 77 -21.21 -3.33 17.43
CA PHE A 77 -22.30 -2.36 17.47
C PHE A 77 -23.69 -2.98 17.58
N ASP A 78 -23.84 -4.28 17.38
CA ASP A 78 -25.15 -4.94 17.50
C ASP A 78 -25.67 -4.93 18.94
N THR A 79 -26.84 -4.31 19.10
CA THR A 79 -27.53 -4.17 20.39
C THR A 79 -28.29 -5.44 20.80
N LYS A 80 -28.43 -6.42 19.91
CA LYS A 80 -29.11 -7.70 20.17
C LYS A 80 -28.16 -8.83 20.52
N TRP A 81 -26.85 -8.56 20.57
CA TRP A 81 -25.85 -9.58 20.83
C TRP A 81 -25.91 -10.07 22.28
N SER A 82 -26.10 -11.38 22.47
CA SER A 82 -26.09 -12.02 23.78
C SER A 82 -24.68 -12.48 24.17
N GLN A 83 -24.39 -12.60 25.47
CA GLN A 83 -23.09 -13.09 25.93
C GLN A 83 -22.81 -14.53 25.47
N ALA A 84 -23.83 -15.37 25.37
CA ALA A 84 -23.70 -16.74 24.87
C ALA A 84 -23.29 -16.78 23.39
N SER A 85 -23.81 -15.86 22.56
CA SER A 85 -23.37 -15.69 21.18
C SER A 85 -21.93 -15.19 21.11
N CYS A 86 -21.56 -14.23 21.98
CA CYS A 86 -20.21 -13.68 22.04
C CYS A 86 -19.16 -14.75 22.41
N GLN A 87 -19.48 -15.67 23.33
CA GLN A 87 -18.58 -16.77 23.68
C GLN A 87 -18.24 -17.70 22.51
N LYS A 88 -19.07 -17.77 21.47
CA LYS A 88 -18.76 -18.54 20.26
C LYS A 88 -17.98 -17.73 19.22
N PHE A 89 -18.09 -16.40 19.28
CA PHE A 89 -17.58 -15.50 18.24
C PHE A 89 -16.31 -14.73 18.63
N TYR A 90 -16.01 -14.56 19.92
CA TYR A 90 -14.94 -13.67 20.39
C TYR A 90 -13.53 -13.99 19.82
N LEU A 91 -13.27 -15.23 19.40
CA LEU A 91 -11.99 -15.61 18.79
C LEU A 91 -11.84 -15.16 17.33
N PHE A 92 -12.94 -14.76 16.67
CA PHE A 92 -12.92 -14.34 15.27
C PHE A 92 -11.97 -13.15 15.06
N GLU A 93 -12.13 -12.08 15.84
CA GLU A 93 -11.31 -10.87 15.75
C GLU A 93 -9.79 -11.17 15.90
N PRO A 94 -9.30 -11.76 17.00
CA PRO A 94 -7.86 -11.98 17.18
C PRO A 94 -7.26 -12.96 16.15
N ILE A 95 -8.04 -13.94 15.67
CA ILE A 95 -7.59 -14.89 14.63
C ILE A 95 -7.46 -14.18 13.28
N CYS A 96 -8.47 -13.42 12.87
CA CYS A 96 -8.42 -12.67 11.61
C CYS A 96 -7.29 -11.64 11.63
N THR A 97 -7.13 -10.91 12.75
CA THR A 97 -6.03 -9.96 12.92
C THR A 97 -4.68 -10.68 12.89
N ALA A 98 -4.55 -11.88 13.45
CA ALA A 98 -3.31 -12.66 13.38
C ALA A 98 -2.96 -13.05 11.93
N ILE A 99 -3.95 -13.44 11.13
CA ILE A 99 -3.79 -13.74 9.70
C ILE A 99 -3.37 -12.47 8.94
N LEU A 100 -3.99 -11.33 9.26
CA LEU A 100 -3.69 -10.05 8.65
C LEU A 100 -2.24 -9.61 8.95
N LEU A 101 -1.81 -9.72 10.21
CA LEU A 101 -0.43 -9.47 10.63
C LEU A 101 0.56 -10.46 10.00
N ALA A 102 0.20 -11.73 9.88
CA ALA A 102 1.03 -12.71 9.21
C ALA A 102 1.27 -12.34 7.73
N ALA A 103 0.21 -12.00 6.99
CA ALA A 103 0.31 -11.61 5.59
C ALA A 103 1.15 -10.32 5.42
N THR A 104 0.97 -9.32 6.28
CA THR A 104 1.79 -8.10 6.25
C THR A 104 3.26 -8.37 6.62
N SER A 105 3.54 -9.25 7.58
CA SER A 105 4.91 -9.68 7.92
C SER A 105 5.58 -10.41 6.75
N VAL A 106 4.87 -11.30 6.04
CA VAL A 106 5.42 -11.96 4.84
C VAL A 106 5.84 -10.94 3.78
N ILE A 107 5.05 -9.88 3.56
CA ILE A 107 5.42 -8.79 2.64
C ILE A 107 6.75 -8.16 3.05
N HIS A 108 6.93 -7.87 4.34
CA HIS A 108 8.17 -7.29 4.85
C HIS A 108 9.37 -8.23 4.63
N VAL A 109 9.21 -9.52 4.92
CA VAL A 109 10.24 -10.54 4.68
C VAL A 109 10.64 -10.58 3.20
N ILE A 110 9.67 -10.67 2.28
CA ILE A 110 9.93 -10.70 0.83
C ILE A 110 10.66 -9.42 0.38
N ARG A 111 10.19 -8.26 0.82
CA ARG A 111 10.74 -6.96 0.41
C ARG A 111 12.16 -6.77 0.94
N ILE A 112 12.40 -7.04 2.22
CA ILE A 112 13.75 -6.93 2.82
C ILE A 112 14.72 -7.92 2.17
N HIS A 113 14.28 -9.14 1.90
CA HIS A 113 15.11 -10.12 1.18
C HIS A 113 15.49 -9.64 -0.23
N ALA A 114 14.56 -8.99 -0.96
CA ALA A 114 14.84 -8.40 -2.26
C ALA A 114 15.81 -7.21 -2.18
N ILE A 115 15.71 -6.39 -1.12
CA ILE A 115 16.55 -5.20 -0.92
C ILE A 115 18.04 -5.55 -0.70
N TYR A 116 18.30 -6.70 -0.09
CA TYR A 116 19.64 -7.20 0.21
C TYR A 116 20.10 -8.27 -0.79
N ASP A 117 19.76 -8.07 -2.07
CA ASP A 117 20.23 -8.91 -3.19
C ASP A 117 20.03 -10.42 -2.96
N LYS A 118 18.94 -10.79 -2.29
CA LYS A 118 18.56 -12.17 -1.95
C LYS A 118 19.56 -12.90 -1.04
N ASN A 119 20.19 -12.18 -0.11
CA ASN A 119 21.06 -12.79 0.88
C ASN A 119 20.29 -13.78 1.78
N ARG A 120 20.71 -15.06 1.76
CA ARG A 120 20.10 -16.14 2.54
C ARG A 120 20.17 -15.92 4.05
N ALA A 121 21.19 -15.22 4.55
CA ALA A 121 21.29 -14.92 5.98
C ALA A 121 20.14 -14.02 6.47
N ILE A 122 19.74 -13.06 5.64
CA ILE A 122 18.63 -12.15 5.95
C ILE A 122 17.30 -12.88 5.82
N LEU A 123 17.16 -13.77 4.83
CA LEU A 123 15.98 -14.63 4.73
C LEU A 123 15.82 -15.52 5.96
N LEU A 124 16.91 -16.12 6.44
CA LEU A 124 16.89 -16.98 7.63
C LEU A 124 16.55 -16.17 8.89
N THR A 125 17.15 -14.98 9.04
CA THR A 125 16.88 -14.10 10.19
C THR A 125 15.43 -13.64 10.20
N MET A 126 14.97 -13.00 9.12
CA MET A 126 13.59 -12.50 9.01
C MET A 126 12.55 -13.63 9.00
N GLY A 127 12.88 -14.78 8.38
CA GLY A 127 12.04 -15.97 8.36
C GLY A 127 11.91 -16.62 9.73
N SER A 128 12.98 -16.65 10.53
CA SER A 128 12.93 -17.15 11.92
C SER A 128 12.05 -16.25 12.81
N LEU A 129 12.19 -14.92 12.70
CA LEU A 129 11.33 -13.97 13.41
C LEU A 129 9.87 -14.12 13.00
N PHE A 130 9.60 -14.35 11.72
CA PHE A 130 8.26 -14.61 11.22
C PHE A 130 7.68 -15.91 11.79
N ALA A 131 8.46 -17.00 11.81
CA ALA A 131 8.01 -18.27 12.40
C ALA A 131 7.69 -18.11 13.89
N VAL A 132 8.56 -17.41 14.64
CA VAL A 132 8.33 -17.08 16.05
C VAL A 132 7.05 -16.25 16.22
N GLN A 133 6.82 -15.25 15.35
CA GLN A 133 5.59 -14.46 15.36
C GLN A 133 4.35 -15.35 15.22
N ILE A 134 4.32 -16.26 14.24
CA ILE A 134 3.16 -17.16 14.02
C ILE A 134 2.89 -18.03 15.24
N VAL A 135 3.92 -18.61 15.84
CA VAL A 135 3.77 -19.47 17.03
C VAL A 135 3.24 -18.66 18.21
N ILE A 136 3.81 -17.50 18.48
CA ILE A 136 3.42 -16.65 19.61
C ILE A 136 1.99 -16.12 19.44
N THR A 137 1.61 -15.65 18.26
CA THR A 137 0.24 -15.16 18.02
C THR A 137 -0.77 -16.28 18.11
N ALA A 138 -0.47 -17.47 17.58
CA ALA A 138 -1.35 -18.64 17.67
C ALA A 138 -1.58 -19.08 19.12
N ILE A 139 -0.52 -19.17 19.94
CA ILE A 139 -0.64 -19.51 21.37
C ILE A 139 -1.46 -18.43 22.08
N SER A 140 -1.15 -17.16 21.83
CA SER A 140 -1.81 -16.03 22.50
C SER A 140 -3.31 -15.97 22.19
N CYS A 141 -3.75 -16.31 20.98
CA CYS A 141 -5.17 -16.42 20.63
C CYS A 141 -5.95 -17.37 21.56
N GLY A 142 -5.33 -18.46 22.03
CA GLY A 142 -5.95 -19.41 22.96
C GLY A 142 -6.20 -18.85 24.37
N PHE A 143 -5.62 -17.70 24.71
CA PHE A 143 -5.76 -17.05 26.02
C PHE A 143 -6.60 -15.77 25.98
N TYR A 144 -7.31 -15.53 24.88
CA TYR A 144 -8.39 -14.55 24.87
C TYR A 144 -9.64 -15.10 25.56
N ARG A 145 -10.51 -14.20 25.99
CA ARG A 145 -11.84 -14.50 26.53
C ARG A 145 -12.84 -13.48 26.03
N SER A 146 -14.12 -13.83 26.03
CA SER A 146 -15.17 -12.84 25.85
C SER A 146 -15.23 -11.92 27.08
N VAL A 147 -15.24 -10.60 26.85
CA VAL A 147 -15.44 -9.63 27.92
C VAL A 147 -16.88 -9.78 28.46
N PRO A 148 -17.13 -9.79 29.78
CA PRO A 148 -18.46 -9.94 30.38
C PRO A 148 -19.30 -8.67 30.23
N LEU A 149 -19.71 -8.34 29.01
CA LEU A 149 -20.51 -7.16 28.74
C LEU A 149 -22.01 -7.44 28.95
N LYS A 150 -22.77 -6.39 29.28
CA LYS A 150 -24.23 -6.49 29.40
C LYS A 150 -24.86 -6.62 28.00
N VAL A 151 -26.06 -7.19 27.94
CA VAL A 151 -26.82 -7.31 26.69
C VAL A 151 -26.97 -5.92 26.06
N GLY A 152 -26.61 -5.82 24.78
CA GLY A 152 -26.64 -4.58 24.01
C GLY A 152 -25.38 -3.71 24.07
N GLN A 153 -24.34 -4.16 24.76
CA GLN A 153 -23.05 -3.47 24.77
C GLN A 153 -22.07 -3.96 23.68
N GLY A 154 -22.41 -5.05 22.98
CA GLY A 154 -21.64 -5.65 21.88
C GLY A 154 -20.81 -6.87 22.31
N CYS A 155 -19.96 -7.37 21.41
CA CYS A 155 -19.02 -8.46 21.67
C CYS A 155 -17.58 -8.02 21.47
N ILE A 156 -16.73 -8.26 22.47
CA ILE A 156 -15.32 -7.85 22.49
C ILE A 156 -14.46 -8.98 23.03
N ALA A 157 -13.33 -9.22 22.36
CA ALA A 157 -12.29 -10.11 22.85
C ALA A 157 -11.37 -9.36 23.82
N GLY A 158 -11.17 -9.92 25.01
CA GLY A 158 -10.26 -9.38 26.03
C GLY A 158 -9.19 -10.40 26.43
N PRO A 159 -8.05 -9.95 26.95
CA PRO A 159 -7.04 -10.86 27.47
C PRO A 159 -7.53 -11.55 28.75
N LYS A 160 -7.23 -12.84 28.90
CA LYS A 160 -7.39 -13.56 30.18
C LYS A 160 -6.30 -13.18 31.19
N HIS A 161 -5.09 -12.91 30.69
CA HIS A 161 -3.92 -12.58 31.49
C HIS A 161 -3.11 -11.45 30.85
N ASN A 162 -2.36 -10.69 31.66
CA ASN A 162 -1.56 -9.56 31.15
C ASN A 162 -0.47 -9.98 30.16
N TRP A 163 0.05 -11.21 30.27
CA TRP A 163 1.09 -11.72 29.39
C TRP A 163 0.61 -11.91 27.93
N VAL A 164 -0.71 -11.93 27.68
CA VAL A 164 -1.28 -11.97 26.31
C VAL A 164 -0.81 -10.78 25.45
N GLY A 165 -0.32 -9.70 26.06
CA GLY A 165 0.36 -8.60 25.36
C GLY A 165 1.57 -9.04 24.53
N ILE A 166 2.15 -10.22 24.79
CA ILE A 166 3.22 -10.80 23.97
C ILE A 166 2.79 -11.07 22.52
N TYR A 167 1.47 -11.17 22.27
CA TYR A 167 0.87 -11.19 20.93
C TYR A 167 1.39 -10.05 20.05
N TRP A 168 1.59 -8.86 20.61
CA TRP A 168 2.04 -7.66 19.90
C TRP A 168 3.56 -7.47 19.93
N VAL A 169 4.26 -8.12 20.86
CA VAL A 169 5.73 -8.05 20.95
C VAL A 169 6.38 -8.69 19.72
N ALA A 170 5.92 -9.88 19.33
CA ALA A 170 6.56 -10.62 18.23
C ALA A 170 6.43 -9.91 16.86
N PRO A 171 5.24 -9.42 16.42
CA PRO A 171 5.14 -8.58 15.23
C PRO A 171 5.96 -7.30 15.33
N THR A 172 5.94 -6.62 16.49
CA THR A 172 6.71 -5.38 16.70
C THR A 172 8.20 -5.63 16.53
N LEU A 173 8.73 -6.74 17.05
CA LEU A 173 10.13 -7.12 16.87
C LEU A 173 10.47 -7.34 15.39
N LEU A 174 9.62 -8.05 14.65
CA LEU A 174 9.81 -8.25 13.20
C LEU A 174 9.84 -6.92 12.45
N TYR A 175 8.90 -6.01 12.72
CA TYR A 175 8.87 -4.70 12.08
C TYR A 175 10.04 -3.81 12.51
N THR A 176 10.52 -3.93 13.75
CA THR A 176 11.71 -3.22 14.24
C THR A 176 12.95 -3.64 13.47
N VAL A 177 13.17 -4.96 13.32
CA VAL A 177 14.30 -5.50 12.55
C VAL A 177 14.15 -5.12 11.07
N SER A 178 12.95 -5.21 10.50
CA SER A 178 12.69 -4.78 9.13
C SER A 178 13.03 -3.30 8.91
N PHE A 179 12.63 -2.42 9.83
CA PHE A 179 12.92 -0.99 9.75
C PHE A 179 14.41 -0.72 9.92
N GLY A 180 15.08 -1.37 10.88
CA GLY A 180 16.52 -1.27 11.09
C GLY A 180 17.32 -1.68 9.86
N LEU A 181 16.97 -2.80 9.23
CA LEU A 181 17.61 -3.25 8.00
C LEU A 181 17.35 -2.29 6.84
N ALA A 182 16.13 -1.75 6.69
CA ALA A 182 15.84 -0.75 5.67
C ALA A 182 16.65 0.54 5.90
N LEU A 183 16.75 0.99 7.16
CA LEU A 183 17.50 2.17 7.56
C LEU A 183 19.00 2.02 7.30
N MET A 184 19.60 0.89 7.70
CA MET A 184 21.01 0.60 7.45
C MET A 184 21.34 0.65 5.95
N ARG A 185 20.50 0.04 5.11
CA ARG A 185 20.68 0.08 3.65
C ARG A 185 20.56 1.51 3.11
N SER A 186 19.62 2.29 3.64
CA SER A 186 19.43 3.68 3.24
C SER A 186 20.64 4.56 3.61
N ILE A 187 21.20 4.38 4.82
CA ILE A 187 22.42 5.08 5.26
C ILE A 187 23.62 4.70 4.38
N ASN A 188 23.81 3.41 4.08
CA ASN A 188 24.88 2.97 3.18
C ASN A 188 24.72 3.57 1.77
N SER A 189 23.48 3.76 1.31
CA SER A 189 23.22 4.44 0.04
C SER A 189 23.54 5.94 0.08
N LEU A 190 23.40 6.62 1.22
CA LEU A 190 23.80 8.04 1.38
C LEU A 190 25.31 8.20 1.28
N GLN A 191 26.05 7.28 1.90
CA GLN A 191 27.51 7.30 1.86
C GLN A 191 28.04 7.11 0.42
N ALA A 192 27.37 6.27 -0.37
CA ALA A 192 27.73 6.06 -1.77
C ALA A 192 27.37 7.25 -2.68
N LYS A 193 26.25 7.94 -2.44
CA LYS A 193 25.84 9.13 -3.19
C LYS A 193 25.15 10.13 -2.25
N PRO A 194 25.76 11.30 -1.99
CA PRO A 194 25.16 12.30 -1.11
C PRO A 194 23.91 12.87 -1.78
N LEU A 195 22.76 12.45 -1.26
CA LEU A 195 21.44 12.96 -1.61
C LEU A 195 20.81 13.55 -0.36
N SER A 196 19.93 14.54 -0.53
CA SER A 196 19.15 15.07 0.59
C SER A 196 18.42 13.92 1.31
N PRO A 197 18.54 13.78 2.65
CA PRO A 197 17.92 12.72 3.43
C PRO A 197 16.40 12.61 3.20
N TRP A 198 15.74 13.74 2.96
CA TRP A 198 14.30 13.79 2.67
C TRP A 198 13.93 13.16 1.33
N LYS A 199 14.70 13.45 0.28
CA LYS A 199 14.52 12.84 -1.04
C LYS A 199 14.80 11.34 -0.99
N LEU A 200 15.71 10.90 -0.11
CA LEU A 200 16.01 9.49 0.08
C LEU A 200 14.88 8.76 0.82
N MET A 201 14.39 9.30 1.94
CA MET A 201 13.28 8.71 2.70
C MET A 201 12.04 8.47 1.83
N LEU A 202 11.69 9.44 0.99
CA LEU A 202 10.56 9.35 0.08
C LEU A 202 10.82 8.42 -1.11
N ARG A 203 12.07 8.34 -1.57
CA ARG A 203 12.47 7.43 -2.66
C ARG A 203 12.45 5.97 -2.23
N ASP A 204 12.81 5.73 -0.97
CA ASP A 204 13.07 4.40 -0.44
C ASP A 204 11.86 3.79 0.29
N GLY A 205 10.78 4.57 0.47
CA GLY A 205 9.62 4.12 1.24
C GLY A 205 9.95 3.88 2.71
N LEU A 206 11.08 4.40 3.20
CA LEU A 206 11.53 4.26 4.59
C LEU A 206 10.53 4.88 5.57
N ASN A 207 9.83 5.93 5.13
CA ASN A 207 8.72 6.54 5.88
C ASN A 207 7.59 5.53 6.17
N LEU A 208 7.29 4.61 5.25
CA LEU A 208 6.26 3.58 5.44
C LEU A 208 6.73 2.53 6.45
N TYR A 209 7.98 2.07 6.36
CA TYR A 209 8.54 1.14 7.36
C TYR A 209 8.60 1.77 8.75
N GLY A 210 9.01 3.03 8.85
CA GLY A 210 9.03 3.78 10.11
C GLY A 210 7.63 3.97 10.70
N ALA A 211 6.63 4.29 9.88
CA ALA A 211 5.25 4.42 10.33
C ALA A 211 4.71 3.08 10.89
N ILE A 212 4.96 1.96 10.21
CA ILE A 212 4.54 0.63 10.68
C ILE A 212 5.20 0.29 12.01
N PHE A 213 6.51 0.51 12.14
CA PHE A 213 7.24 0.30 13.38
C PHE A 213 6.66 1.13 14.52
N LEU A 214 6.46 2.44 14.32
CA LEU A 214 5.97 3.35 15.36
C LEU A 214 4.54 3.00 15.82
N VAL A 215 3.66 2.67 14.88
CA VAL A 215 2.27 2.30 15.20
C VAL A 215 2.24 1.00 16.01
N ASN A 216 3.02 -0.02 15.62
CA ASN A 216 3.08 -1.28 16.36
C ASN A 216 3.77 -1.12 17.72
N LEU A 217 4.85 -0.34 17.79
CA LEU A 217 5.52 -0.01 19.05
C LEU A 217 4.57 0.72 20.00
N THR A 218 3.81 1.69 19.52
CA THR A 218 2.82 2.41 20.33
C THR A 218 1.76 1.46 20.87
N ASN A 219 1.21 0.59 20.02
CA ASN A 219 0.23 -0.41 20.45
C ASN A 219 0.82 -1.40 21.48
N MET A 220 2.06 -1.85 21.27
CA MET A 220 2.77 -2.70 22.22
C MET A 220 2.97 -2.00 23.56
N ILE A 221 3.48 -0.77 23.58
CA ILE A 221 3.65 0.03 24.82
C ILE A 221 2.31 0.18 25.53
N PHE A 222 1.24 0.48 24.81
CA PHE A 222 -0.11 0.63 25.36
C PHE A 222 -0.57 -0.63 26.11
N TRP A 223 -0.28 -1.82 25.56
CA TRP A 223 -0.60 -3.10 26.18
C TRP A 223 0.09 -3.36 27.53
N PHE A 224 1.32 -2.86 27.71
CA PHE A 224 2.11 -3.08 28.93
C PHE A 224 1.99 -1.95 29.95
N VAL A 225 1.80 -0.71 29.51
CA VAL A 225 1.72 0.46 30.41
C VAL A 225 0.34 0.60 31.04
N ILE A 226 -0.73 0.31 30.29
CA ILE A 226 -2.08 0.55 30.79
C ILE A 226 -2.56 -0.59 31.67
N THR A 227 -2.97 -0.21 32.89
CA THR A 227 -3.58 -1.10 33.87
C THR A 227 -5.10 -1.06 33.72
N PRO A 228 -5.76 -2.19 33.46
CA PRO A 228 -7.22 -2.24 33.38
C PRO A 228 -7.79 -2.13 34.80
N THR A 229 -8.87 -1.36 34.97
CA THR A 229 -9.49 -1.17 36.30
C THR A 229 -10.38 -2.35 36.71
N GLY A 230 -10.74 -3.22 35.76
CA GLY A 230 -11.60 -4.38 36.01
C GLY A 230 -11.58 -5.40 34.88
N ILE A 231 -12.33 -6.48 35.08
CA ILE A 231 -12.45 -7.61 34.14
C ILE A 231 -13.24 -7.20 32.88
N ASP A 232 -14.08 -6.17 32.98
CA ASP A 232 -14.94 -5.69 31.90
C ASP A 232 -14.28 -4.54 31.10
N ASP A 233 -13.08 -4.13 31.52
CA ASP A 233 -12.39 -2.99 30.93
C ASP A 233 -11.66 -3.39 29.65
N THR A 234 -12.08 -2.78 28.54
CA THR A 234 -11.53 -3.04 27.19
C THR A 234 -10.41 -2.09 26.82
N ILE A 235 -9.91 -1.29 27.75
CA ILE A 235 -8.93 -0.25 27.45
C ILE A 235 -7.70 -0.83 26.73
N LYS A 236 -7.19 -2.00 27.12
CA LYS A 236 -5.99 -2.60 26.49
C LYS A 236 -6.10 -2.86 25.00
N THR A 237 -7.31 -3.14 24.50
CA THR A 237 -7.53 -3.51 23.09
C THR A 237 -7.92 -2.32 22.22
N ILE A 238 -8.13 -1.14 22.80
CA ILE A 238 -8.64 0.03 22.06
C ILE A 238 -7.77 0.41 20.86
N VAL A 239 -6.44 0.40 21.02
CA VAL A 239 -5.50 0.85 19.97
C VAL A 239 -5.25 -0.25 18.92
N THR A 240 -5.58 -1.49 19.24
CA THR A 240 -5.21 -2.67 18.45
C THR A 240 -5.82 -2.66 17.04
N SER A 241 -7.11 -2.33 16.91
CA SER A 241 -7.79 -2.29 15.60
C SER A 241 -7.16 -1.25 14.66
N MET A 242 -6.86 -0.05 15.16
CA MET A 242 -6.20 0.99 14.38
C MET A 242 -4.78 0.58 13.99
N ALA A 243 -4.04 -0.04 14.91
CA ALA A 243 -2.69 -0.51 14.62
C ALA A 243 -2.68 -1.55 13.50
N ALA A 244 -3.63 -2.49 13.49
CA ALA A 244 -3.81 -3.45 12.42
C ALA A 244 -4.13 -2.79 11.08
N VAL A 245 -5.15 -1.89 11.04
CA VAL A 245 -5.54 -1.18 9.80
C VAL A 245 -4.39 -0.36 9.23
N LEU A 246 -3.71 0.44 10.05
CA LEU A 246 -2.58 1.26 9.59
C LEU A 246 -1.42 0.40 9.11
N THR A 247 -1.10 -0.69 9.81
CA THR A 247 -0.06 -1.64 9.40
C THR A 247 -0.36 -2.24 8.03
N THR A 248 -1.59 -2.70 7.82
CA THR A 248 -2.04 -3.23 6.53
C THR A 248 -2.02 -2.19 5.44
N SER A 249 -2.55 -1.00 5.69
CA SER A 249 -2.57 0.11 4.75
C SER A 249 -1.16 0.47 4.26
N MET A 250 -0.23 0.66 5.20
CA MET A 250 1.15 1.00 4.88
C MET A 250 1.85 -0.15 4.16
N SER A 251 1.55 -1.41 4.50
CA SER A 251 2.07 -2.58 3.79
C SER A 251 1.58 -2.66 2.34
N LEU A 252 0.30 -2.36 2.08
CA LEU A 252 -0.25 -2.26 0.73
C LEU A 252 0.46 -1.16 -0.08
N ARG A 253 0.73 -0.01 0.55
CA ARG A 253 1.48 1.09 -0.07
C ARG A 253 2.93 0.73 -0.35
N ILE A 254 3.57 -0.05 0.53
CA ILE A 254 4.91 -0.62 0.30
C ILE A 254 4.90 -1.51 -0.95
N ILE A 255 3.87 -2.33 -1.18
CA ILE A 255 3.81 -3.14 -2.41
C ILE A 255 3.69 -2.26 -3.66
N LEU A 256 2.90 -1.18 -3.58
CA LEU A 256 2.72 -0.27 -4.72
C LEU A 256 3.91 0.66 -4.98
N SER A 257 4.76 0.90 -3.99
CA SER A 257 5.96 1.74 -4.14
C SER A 257 7.13 1.02 -4.82
N VAL A 258 6.99 -0.27 -5.13
CA VAL A 258 7.97 -1.07 -5.88
C VAL A 258 8.27 -0.43 -7.24
N ARG A 259 9.56 -0.24 -7.55
CA ARG A 259 10.05 -0.04 -8.93
C ARG A 259 10.62 -1.37 -9.45
N GLY A 260 10.19 -1.79 -10.64
CA GLY A 260 10.57 -3.07 -11.26
C GLY A 260 9.51 -4.17 -11.12
N SER A 261 9.84 -5.39 -11.56
CA SER A 261 8.91 -6.52 -11.53
C SER A 261 8.58 -6.96 -10.10
N LEU A 262 7.27 -7.13 -9.82
CA LEU A 262 6.79 -7.70 -8.55
C LEU A 262 7.27 -9.15 -8.35
N ALA A 263 7.66 -9.86 -9.42
CA ALA A 263 8.15 -11.24 -9.34
C ALA A 263 9.48 -11.36 -8.59
N GLN A 264 10.32 -10.32 -8.62
CA GLN A 264 11.59 -10.28 -7.89
C GLN A 264 11.50 -9.58 -6.53
N GLY A 265 10.33 -9.04 -6.13
CA GLY A 265 10.18 -8.26 -4.90
C GLY A 265 10.51 -6.76 -5.03
N GLY A 266 10.83 -6.31 -6.24
CA GLY A 266 11.26 -4.95 -6.53
C GLY A 266 12.75 -4.71 -6.32
N ALA A 267 13.33 -3.78 -7.08
CA ALA A 267 14.72 -3.36 -6.91
C ALA A 267 14.76 -1.95 -6.29
N PHE A 268 15.76 -1.70 -5.45
CA PHE A 268 16.08 -0.34 -5.06
C PHE A 268 16.64 0.42 -6.26
N ALA A 269 16.37 1.72 -6.37
CA ALA A 269 16.88 2.56 -7.46
C ALA A 269 18.42 2.57 -7.60
N LEU A 270 19.16 2.02 -6.62
CA LEU A 270 20.61 1.84 -6.67
C LEU A 270 21.09 0.39 -6.88
N SER A 271 20.21 -0.62 -6.92
CA SER A 271 20.62 -2.01 -7.24
C SER A 271 21.00 -2.20 -8.72
N ALA A 272 21.04 -1.12 -9.51
CA ALA A 272 21.42 -1.14 -10.92
C ALA A 272 22.94 -1.20 -11.17
N HIS A 273 23.78 -1.46 -10.17
CA HIS A 273 25.24 -1.60 -10.35
C HIS A 273 25.80 -2.80 -9.59
N THR A 274 25.77 -3.97 -10.24
CA THR A 274 26.86 -4.98 -10.29
C THR A 274 26.46 -6.10 -11.26
N GLN A 275 26.32 -5.75 -12.54
CA GLN A 275 26.55 -6.71 -13.64
C GLN A 275 27.63 -6.14 -14.54
N THR A 276 28.85 -6.13 -14.01
CA THR A 276 30.07 -6.06 -14.81
C THR A 276 30.43 -7.48 -15.23
N GLY A 277 30.33 -7.77 -16.54
CA GLY A 277 31.05 -8.88 -17.17
C GLY A 277 30.26 -9.74 -18.14
N SER A 278 30.03 -9.26 -19.37
CA SER A 278 30.57 -9.93 -20.56
C SER A 278 30.29 -9.11 -21.83
N SER A 279 31.38 -8.59 -22.39
CA SER A 279 31.62 -8.12 -23.75
C SER A 279 30.46 -8.14 -24.76
N ARG A 280 30.10 -6.95 -25.25
CA ARG A 280 30.13 -6.67 -26.68
C ARG A 280 30.27 -5.17 -26.94
N THR A 281 31.41 -4.86 -27.54
CA THR A 281 31.90 -3.58 -28.02
C THR A 281 31.02 -3.02 -29.16
N THR A 282 31.13 -1.70 -29.36
CA THR A 282 30.87 -0.91 -30.60
C THR A 282 29.41 -0.86 -31.07
N HIS A 283 28.75 0.29 -31.25
CA HIS A 283 29.18 1.46 -32.01
C HIS A 283 28.61 2.78 -31.46
N VAL A 284 29.48 3.78 -31.35
CA VAL A 284 29.10 5.21 -31.39
C VAL A 284 29.06 5.59 -32.87
N ILE A 285 27.87 5.87 -33.41
CA ILE A 285 27.71 6.41 -34.75
C ILE A 285 27.94 7.92 -34.68
N SER A 286 29.13 8.34 -35.10
CA SER A 286 29.46 9.70 -35.48
C SER A 286 28.77 10.04 -36.80
N THR A 287 28.10 11.18 -36.86
CA THR A 287 27.49 11.75 -38.06
C THR A 287 28.56 12.35 -38.99
N ARG A 288 28.72 11.80 -40.20
CA ARG A 288 29.32 12.54 -41.34
C ARG A 288 28.90 11.91 -42.68
N SER A 289 28.18 12.72 -43.44
CA SER A 289 28.17 12.88 -44.92
C SER A 289 28.46 11.68 -45.84
N GLY A 290 27.49 11.34 -46.69
CA GLY A 290 27.76 10.91 -48.07
C GLY A 290 27.38 9.47 -48.47
N ALA A 291 26.44 9.38 -49.42
CA ALA A 291 26.31 8.38 -50.49
C ALA A 291 25.81 6.93 -50.20
N VAL A 292 24.62 6.66 -50.78
CA VAL A 292 24.11 5.41 -51.39
C VAL A 292 23.60 4.28 -50.44
N PRO A 293 22.43 3.65 -50.75
CA PRO A 293 21.64 2.91 -49.78
C PRO A 293 21.92 1.40 -49.80
N THR A 294 21.81 0.76 -48.64
CA THR A 294 21.59 -0.70 -48.58
C THR A 294 20.39 -1.02 -47.69
N ASN A 295 19.52 -1.82 -48.30
CA ASN A 295 18.22 -2.26 -47.86
C ASN A 295 18.43 -3.48 -46.95
N VAL A 296 18.15 -3.38 -45.64
CA VAL A 296 18.04 -4.56 -44.76
C VAL A 296 16.84 -4.41 -43.83
N SER A 297 15.80 -5.14 -44.21
CA SER A 297 14.61 -5.45 -43.44
C SER A 297 14.96 -6.29 -42.21
N THR A 298 14.58 -5.82 -41.02
CA THR A 298 14.40 -6.67 -39.84
C THR A 298 13.09 -6.31 -39.16
N HIS A 299 12.09 -7.14 -39.44
CA HIS A 299 10.87 -7.26 -38.69
C HIS A 299 11.16 -7.70 -37.24
N ASN A 300 10.28 -7.25 -36.33
CA ASN A 300 10.03 -7.79 -34.98
C ASN A 300 11.09 -7.51 -33.89
N ALA A 301 11.06 -6.30 -33.34
CA ALA A 301 11.50 -6.04 -31.97
C ALA A 301 10.27 -5.87 -31.06
N ALA A 302 10.09 -6.82 -30.13
CA ALA A 302 9.04 -6.80 -29.13
C ALA A 302 9.14 -5.56 -28.23
N HIS A 303 8.08 -4.75 -28.20
CA HIS A 303 7.97 -3.58 -27.33
C HIS A 303 7.99 -4.01 -25.86
N THR A 304 9.10 -3.73 -25.19
CA THR A 304 9.21 -3.85 -23.73
C THR A 304 8.95 -2.46 -23.15
N TYR A 305 7.73 -2.19 -22.68
CA TYR A 305 7.39 -0.90 -22.09
C TYR A 305 8.06 -0.75 -20.70
N THR A 306 8.89 0.28 -20.55
CA THR A 306 9.45 0.68 -19.26
C THR A 306 8.55 1.74 -18.61
N LEU A 307 8.42 1.71 -17.29
CA LEU A 307 7.54 2.59 -16.50
C LEU A 307 7.86 4.09 -16.62
N ASP A 308 9.03 4.46 -17.19
CA ASP A 308 9.38 5.85 -17.49
C ASP A 308 8.62 6.41 -18.69
N ASP A 309 8.23 5.59 -19.68
CA ASP A 309 7.44 6.04 -20.85
C ASP A 309 6.00 6.44 -20.50
N MET A 310 5.49 6.04 -19.34
CA MET A 310 4.16 6.46 -18.87
C MET A 310 4.18 7.80 -18.13
N ARG A 311 5.36 8.34 -17.81
CA ARG A 311 5.48 9.62 -17.09
C ARG A 311 5.64 10.82 -18.02
N SER A 312 5.94 10.59 -19.29
CA SER A 312 6.18 11.62 -20.31
C SER A 312 4.94 12.02 -21.12
N LYS A 313 3.78 11.37 -20.92
CA LYS A 313 2.53 11.84 -21.54
C LYS A 313 1.94 12.98 -20.73
N THR A 314 2.37 14.19 -21.08
CA THR A 314 1.69 15.44 -20.72
C THR A 314 0.22 15.33 -21.14
N GLU A 315 -0.68 15.73 -20.26
CA GLU A 315 -2.13 15.72 -20.48
C GLU A 315 -2.48 16.48 -21.78
N ALA A 316 -2.77 15.73 -22.85
CA ALA A 316 -3.31 16.27 -24.08
C ALA A 316 -4.83 16.45 -23.88
N GLU A 317 -5.20 17.69 -23.61
CA GLU A 317 -6.21 18.44 -24.35
C GLU A 317 -7.50 17.67 -24.70
N TRP A 318 -8.55 17.96 -23.93
CA TRP A 318 -9.93 17.62 -24.25
C TRP A 318 -10.37 18.35 -25.53
N ALA A 319 -10.08 17.77 -26.69
CA ALA A 319 -10.72 18.17 -27.94
C ALA A 319 -12.09 17.47 -28.04
N ILE A 320 -13.13 18.25 -27.79
CA ILE A 320 -14.50 17.97 -28.22
C ILE A 320 -14.47 17.88 -29.75
N ASN A 321 -14.86 16.73 -30.30
CA ASN A 321 -15.38 16.71 -31.66
C ASN A 321 -16.41 15.59 -31.80
N ASP A 322 -17.68 16.01 -31.69
CA ASP A 322 -18.83 15.31 -32.21
C ASP A 322 -18.69 15.16 -33.73
N LYS A 323 -18.76 13.92 -34.21
CA LYS A 323 -19.50 13.56 -35.44
C LYS A 323 -19.57 12.03 -35.54
N ALA A 324 -20.77 11.53 -35.28
CA ALA A 324 -21.22 10.22 -35.68
C ALA A 324 -21.56 10.23 -37.17
N SER A 325 -21.16 9.18 -37.91
CA SER A 325 -22.01 8.46 -38.87
C SER A 325 -21.24 7.29 -39.49
N ASP A 326 -21.72 6.08 -39.18
CA ASP A 326 -22.06 4.99 -40.08
C ASP A 326 -21.06 4.33 -41.06
N THR A 327 -21.21 2.99 -41.04
CA THR A 327 -21.08 2.00 -42.11
C THR A 327 -19.72 1.40 -42.50
N GLU A 328 -19.57 0.15 -42.04
CA GLU A 328 -19.35 -1.09 -42.82
C GLU A 328 -18.14 -1.26 -43.77
N ALA A 329 -17.47 -2.40 -43.49
CA ALA A 329 -16.95 -3.40 -44.42
C ALA A 329 -15.76 -3.07 -45.38
N LYS A 330 -14.65 -3.77 -45.11
CA LYS A 330 -13.67 -4.30 -46.10
C LYS A 330 -14.37 -4.89 -47.34
N PRO A 331 -13.78 -4.86 -48.56
CA PRO A 331 -12.52 -5.55 -48.88
C PRO A 331 -11.58 -4.77 -49.85
N ALA A 332 -10.26 -4.86 -49.72
CA ALA A 332 -9.32 -5.74 -50.44
C ALA A 332 -9.04 -5.38 -51.93
N ILE A 333 -7.74 -5.14 -52.20
CA ILE A 333 -6.94 -5.59 -53.37
C ILE A 333 -6.81 -4.67 -54.62
N LEU A 334 -5.52 -4.40 -54.91
CA LEU A 334 -4.79 -4.17 -56.18
C LEU A 334 -4.76 -2.79 -56.89
N ASP A 335 -3.49 -2.41 -57.09
CA ASP A 335 -2.82 -1.89 -58.29
C ASP A 335 -2.81 -0.39 -58.66
N SER A 336 -1.57 0.12 -58.59
CA SER A 336 -0.82 0.76 -59.68
C SER A 336 -1.13 2.19 -60.19
N SER A 337 -0.02 2.83 -60.55
CA SER A 337 0.21 3.96 -61.48
C SER A 337 -0.07 5.40 -61.04
N ASP A 338 1.03 6.10 -60.76
CA ASP A 338 1.54 7.31 -61.43
C ASP A 338 0.65 8.53 -61.75
N ASN A 339 1.20 9.67 -61.30
CA ASN A 339 1.38 10.96 -61.97
C ASN A 339 0.35 12.12 -61.85
N GLU A 340 0.99 13.29 -61.68
CA GLU A 340 0.63 14.66 -62.06
C GLU A 340 -0.27 15.56 -61.16
N GLN A 341 0.44 16.52 -60.55
CA GLN A 341 0.22 17.98 -60.53
C GLN A 341 -1.22 18.53 -60.71
N LEU A 342 -1.69 19.32 -59.72
CA LEU A 342 -2.27 20.65 -59.99
C LEU A 342 -2.45 21.52 -58.73
N GLN A 343 -2.02 22.77 -58.87
CA GLN A 343 -2.12 23.88 -57.93
C GLN A 343 -3.58 24.33 -57.69
N ARG A 344 -3.93 24.68 -56.44
CA ARG A 344 -4.79 25.85 -56.11
C ARG A 344 -4.72 26.23 -54.62
N ASN A 345 -4.08 27.37 -54.36
CA ASN A 345 -4.25 28.21 -53.16
C ASN A 345 -5.55 29.04 -53.28
N PRO A 346 -5.95 29.86 -52.28
CA PRO A 346 -6.04 29.62 -50.84
C PRO A 346 -7.39 30.12 -50.26
N SER A 347 -7.92 29.53 -49.18
CA SER A 347 -9.02 30.13 -48.41
C SER A 347 -8.51 30.66 -47.06
N VAL A 348 -8.42 31.99 -47.03
CA VAL A 348 -8.37 32.94 -45.92
C VAL A 348 -8.81 32.37 -44.56
N GLY A 349 -7.86 32.23 -43.64
CA GLY A 349 -8.10 32.00 -42.21
C GLY A 349 -7.61 33.20 -41.40
N VAL A 350 -8.48 33.78 -40.58
CA VAL A 350 -8.18 34.92 -39.69
C VAL A 350 -7.36 34.42 -38.51
N LYS A 351 -6.17 35.01 -38.30
CA LYS A 351 -5.29 34.73 -37.15
C LYS A 351 -5.63 35.68 -36.00
N ILE A 352 -6.31 35.19 -34.98
CA ILE A 352 -6.52 35.92 -33.72
C ILE A 352 -5.30 35.65 -32.84
N THR A 353 -4.55 36.70 -32.53
CA THR A 353 -3.40 36.65 -31.60
C THR A 353 -3.90 37.12 -30.24
N ILE A 354 -3.82 36.27 -29.22
CA ILE A 354 -4.14 36.64 -27.84
C ILE A 354 -2.81 36.87 -27.14
N ASP A 355 -2.44 38.13 -26.94
CA ASP A 355 -1.32 38.51 -26.09
C ASP A 355 -1.72 38.29 -24.62
N ARG A 356 -0.97 37.41 -23.94
CA ARG A 356 -1.14 37.16 -22.51
C ARG A 356 -0.02 37.86 -21.77
N GLU A 357 -0.30 39.06 -21.25
CA GLU A 357 0.58 39.74 -20.32
C GLU A 357 0.60 38.98 -18.98
N ILE A 358 1.80 38.56 -18.56
CA ILE A 358 2.03 37.97 -17.23
C ILE A 358 2.73 39.06 -16.41
N GLY A 359 1.96 39.75 -15.57
CA GLY A 359 2.49 40.71 -14.61
C GLY A 359 3.22 39.99 -13.48
N TYR A 360 4.55 40.04 -13.49
CA TYR A 360 5.37 39.92 -12.29
C TYR A 360 5.64 41.33 -11.79
N ASP A 361 5.11 41.69 -10.63
CA ASP A 361 5.80 42.53 -9.64
C ASP A 361 4.96 42.73 -8.38
N SER A 362 5.53 42.36 -7.24
CA SER A 362 5.65 43.23 -6.04
C SER A 362 6.13 42.41 -4.84
N SER A 363 7.44 42.21 -4.78
CA SER A 363 8.17 42.03 -3.54
C SER A 363 8.05 43.30 -2.68
N TYR A 364 7.40 43.21 -1.52
CA TYR A 364 7.45 44.25 -0.49
C TYR A 364 8.46 43.88 0.60
N HIS A 365 9.51 44.71 0.67
CA HIS A 365 10.40 44.83 1.81
C HIS A 365 9.79 45.73 2.89
N ALA A 366 9.98 45.30 4.15
CA ALA A 366 10.24 46.07 5.37
C ALA A 366 9.34 47.26 5.78
N LYS A 367 8.71 47.10 6.95
CA LYS A 367 9.13 47.81 8.17
C LYS A 367 8.86 46.95 9.40
#